data_AF-A0A1H0CPB5-F1
#
_entry.id   AF-A0A1H0CPB5-F1
#
_cell.length_a   1.000
_cell.length_b   1.000
_cell.length_c   1.000
_cell.angle_alpha   90.00
_cell.angle_beta   90.00
_cell.angle_gamma   90.00
#
_symmetry.space_group_name_H-M   'P 1'
#
loop_
_entity.id
_entity.type
_entity.pdbx_description
1 polymer ?
#
loop_
_entity_poly.entity_id
_entity_poly.type
_entity_poly.pdbx_seq_one_letter_code
_entity_poly.pdbx_strand_id
1 'polypeptide(L)'
;MNNRKLQITIWSVVIGCMIIGGFLGVYIIGKETGEYNYEIVIAIIVGTVLGFIIFLLFSKWNKKRNGNVPDVDERSVLLMKRYLMGVLYVVLVGSGAVLLILYSMGVHFIETGLLIIYMMGLYMLIGLGAIITKQF
;
A
#
# COMPACT_ATOMS: atom_id res chain seq x y z
N MET A 1 19.63 -1.14 -11.47
CA MET A 1 19.59 -0.17 -10.35
C MET A 1 19.99 -0.91 -9.08
N ASN A 2 20.87 -0.36 -8.23
CA ASN A 2 21.46 -1.12 -7.11
C ASN A 2 20.37 -1.60 -6.14
N ASN A 3 20.18 -2.92 -5.97
CA ASN A 3 19.05 -3.54 -5.22
C ASN A 3 18.86 -2.95 -3.81
N ARG A 4 19.93 -2.47 -3.17
CA ARG A 4 19.86 -1.76 -1.88
C ARG A 4 19.10 -0.44 -1.93
N LYS A 5 19.36 0.42 -2.94
CA LYS A 5 18.67 1.72 -3.07
C LYS A 5 17.18 1.51 -3.28
N LEU A 6 16.83 0.46 -4.02
CA LEU A 6 15.47 0.06 -4.32
C LEU A 6 14.69 -0.40 -3.09
N GLN A 7 15.30 -1.31 -2.33
CA GLN A 7 14.73 -1.81 -1.08
C GLN A 7 14.45 -0.65 -0.12
N ILE A 8 15.38 0.31 -0.02
CA ILE A 8 15.19 1.53 0.78
C ILE A 8 13.99 2.34 0.27
N THR A 9 13.82 2.52 -1.05
CA THR A 9 12.68 3.26 -1.61
C THR A 9 11.34 2.56 -1.31
N ILE A 10 11.23 1.24 -1.51
CA ILE A 10 9.99 0.50 -1.22
C ILE A 10 9.64 0.62 0.26
N TRP A 11 10.60 0.36 1.15
CA TRP A 11 10.38 0.45 2.58
C TRP A 11 10.02 1.86 3.03
N SER A 12 10.62 2.90 2.44
CA SER A 12 10.22 4.28 2.73
C SER A 12 8.78 4.60 2.32
N VAL A 13 8.32 4.08 1.18
CA VAL A 13 6.94 4.28 0.71
C VAL A 13 5.97 3.54 1.62
N VAL A 14 6.28 2.28 1.97
CA VAL A 14 5.43 1.45 2.84
C VAL A 14 5.32 2.05 4.25
N ILE A 15 6.42 2.52 4.83
CA ILE A 15 6.42 3.21 6.13
C ILE A 15 5.66 4.53 6.03
N GLY A 16 5.87 5.30 4.97
CA GLY A 16 5.14 6.55 4.73
C GLY A 16 3.63 6.33 4.67
N CYS A 17 3.17 5.31 3.94
CA CYS A 17 1.76 4.94 3.87
C CYS A 17 1.18 4.53 5.23
N MET A 18 1.92 3.73 6.02
CA MET A 18 1.48 3.33 7.36
C MET A 18 1.33 4.54 8.29
N ILE A 19 2.28 5.47 8.25
CA ILE A 19 2.26 6.67 9.08
C ILE A 19 1.11 7.60 8.65
N ILE A 20 1.02 7.93 7.35
CA ILE A 20 -0.03 8.81 6.81
C ILE A 20 -1.42 8.22 7.03
N GLY A 21 -1.59 6.91 6.80
CA GLY A 21 -2.84 6.21 7.06
C GLY A 21 -3.22 6.19 8.53
N GLY A 22 -2.24 5.96 9.41
CA GLY A 22 -2.45 6.02 10.86
C GLY A 22 -2.86 7.41 11.34
N PHE A 23 -2.21 8.47 10.86
CA PHE A 23 -2.58 9.86 11.16
C PHE A 23 -3.96 10.23 10.64
N LEU A 24 -4.32 9.81 9.42
CA LEU A 24 -5.66 9.98 8.88
C LEU A 24 -6.71 9.27 9.75
N GLY A 25 -6.43 8.06 10.22
CA GLY A 25 -7.31 7.34 11.14
C GLY A 25 -7.53 8.09 12.45
N VAL A 26 -6.46 8.58 13.08
CA VAL A 26 -6.55 9.39 14.31
C VAL A 26 -7.31 10.69 14.06
N TYR A 27 -7.11 11.34 12.91
CA TYR A 27 -7.81 12.57 12.56
C TYR A 27 -9.33 12.36 12.42
N ILE A 28 -9.75 11.26 11.78
CA ILE A 28 -11.16 10.91 11.64
C ILE A 28 -11.78 10.63 13.01
N ILE A 29 -11.12 9.82 13.84
CA ILE A 29 -11.60 9.50 15.19
C ILE A 29 -11.70 10.77 16.05
N GLY A 30 -10.66 11.61 16.05
CA GLY A 30 -10.65 12.85 16.83
C GLY A 30 -11.68 13.88 16.37
N LYS A 31 -12.09 13.85 15.09
CA LYS A 31 -13.20 14.67 14.60
C LYS A 31 -14.55 14.23 15.17
N GLU A 32 -14.74 12.94 15.41
CA GLU A 32 -16.00 12.39 15.97
C GLU A 32 -16.06 12.49 17.50
N THR A 33 -14.94 12.24 18.19
CA THR A 33 -14.90 12.24 19.66
C THR A 33 -14.55 13.60 20.26
N GLY A 34 -14.03 14.53 19.47
CA GLY A 34 -13.57 15.85 19.94
C GLY A 34 -12.23 15.83 20.68
N GLU A 35 -11.64 14.65 20.89
CA GLU A 35 -10.36 14.46 21.58
C GLU A 35 -9.35 13.75 20.68
N TYR A 36 -8.19 14.36 20.47
CA TYR A 36 -7.07 13.74 19.78
C TYR A 36 -6.21 12.96 20.78
N ASN A 37 -6.40 11.64 20.83
CA ASN A 37 -5.63 10.78 21.72
C ASN A 37 -4.19 10.61 21.20
N TYR A 38 -3.24 11.31 21.83
CA TYR A 38 -1.82 11.26 21.51
C TYR A 38 -1.17 9.89 21.77
N GLU A 39 -1.75 9.04 22.63
CA GLU A 39 -1.23 7.69 22.88
C GLU A 39 -1.31 6.82 21.61
N ILE A 40 -2.38 6.97 20.83
CA ILE A 40 -2.58 6.22 19.58
C ILE A 40 -1.54 6.66 18.54
N VAL A 41 -1.26 7.96 18.46
CA VAL A 41 -0.22 8.50 17.57
C VAL A 41 1.16 7.95 17.93
N ILE A 42 1.50 7.94 19.22
CA ILE A 42 2.76 7.39 19.71
C ILE A 42 2.84 5.89 19.38
N ALA A 43 1.76 5.14 19.59
CA ALA A 43 1.70 3.71 19.27
C ALA A 43 1.93 3.44 17.77
N ILE A 44 1.37 4.26 16.87
CA ILE A 44 1.57 4.15 15.42
C ILE A 44 3.06 4.37 15.06
N ILE A 45 3.68 5.42 15.60
CA ILE A 45 5.08 5.73 15.32
C ILE A 45 6.01 4.67 15.90
N VAL A 46 5.81 4.31 17.17
CA VAL A 46 6.65 3.32 17.86
C VAL A 46 6.49 1.94 17.21
N GLY A 47 5.26 1.53 16.86
CA GLY A 47 4.99 0.27 16.20
C GLY A 47 5.63 0.17 14.82
N THR A 48 5.53 1.23 14.00
CA THR A 48 6.16 1.26 12.66
C THR A 48 7.69 1.22 12.74
N VAL A 49 8.29 1.97 13.66
CA VAL A 49 9.75 1.98 13.87
C VAL A 49 10.25 0.64 14.39
N LEU A 50 9.61 0.06 15.41
CA LEU A 50 9.99 -1.25 15.96
C LEU A 50 9.83 -2.36 14.92
N GLY A 51 8.72 -2.38 14.18
CA GLY A 51 8.50 -3.35 13.11
C GLY A 51 9.61 -3.31 12.04
N PHE A 52 10.04 -2.10 11.67
CA PHE A 52 11.14 -1.93 10.72
C PHE A 52 12.49 -2.43 11.26
N ILE A 53 12.80 -2.15 12.54
CA ILE A 53 14.03 -2.64 13.19
C ILE A 53 14.06 -4.18 13.23
N ILE A 54 12.94 -4.80 13.62
CA ILE A 54 12.81 -6.27 13.65
C ILE A 54 13.01 -6.85 12.25
N PHE A 55 12.39 -6.26 11.23
CA PHE A 55 12.57 -6.67 9.84
C PHE A 55 14.05 -6.62 9.40
N LEU A 56 14.77 -5.54 9.73
CA LEU A 56 16.19 -5.41 9.39
C LEU A 56 17.05 -6.48 10.08
N LEU A 57 16.77 -6.78 11.36
CA LEU A 57 17.48 -7.83 12.10
C LEU A 57 17.25 -9.21 11.47
N PHE A 58 16.01 -9.54 11.15
CA PHE A 58 15.65 -10.80 10.48
C PHE A 58 16.27 -10.90 9.08
N SER A 59 16.21 -9.83 8.29
CA SER A 59 16.81 -9.80 6.96
C SER A 59 18.33 -10.08 7.02
N LYS A 60 19.01 -9.44 7.97
CA LYS A 60 20.45 -9.63 8.18
C LYS A 60 20.79 -11.05 8.65
N TRP A 61 19.93 -11.64 9.48
CA TRP A 61 20.08 -13.01 9.96
C TRP A 61 19.86 -14.03 8.84
N ASN A 62 18.78 -13.90 8.07
CA ASN A 62 18.51 -14.78 6.92
C ASN A 62 19.64 -14.72 5.89
N LYS A 63 20.15 -13.52 5.59
CA LYS A 63 21.29 -13.36 4.67
C LYS A 63 22.56 -14.03 5.18
N LYS A 64 22.76 -14.12 6.50
CA LYS A 64 23.90 -14.82 7.11
C LYS A 64 23.75 -16.35 7.02
N ARG A 65 22.52 -16.88 7.02
CA ARG A 65 22.27 -18.34 6.97
C ARG A 65 22.10 -18.92 5.57
N ASN A 66 21.51 -18.18 4.63
CA ASN A 66 21.12 -18.72 3.33
C ASN A 66 22.04 -18.33 2.16
N GLY A 67 23.14 -17.62 2.39
CA GLY A 67 24.11 -17.29 1.33
C GLY A 67 23.56 -16.36 0.24
N ASN A 68 24.15 -16.41 -0.97
CA ASN A 68 23.79 -15.57 -2.12
C ASN A 68 22.86 -16.31 -3.10
N VAL A 69 21.80 -16.92 -2.58
CA VAL A 69 20.76 -17.54 -3.40
C VAL A 69 19.88 -16.40 -3.94
N PRO A 70 19.56 -16.36 -5.25
CA PRO A 70 18.61 -15.39 -5.78
C PRO A 70 17.25 -15.56 -5.11
N ASP A 71 16.69 -14.46 -4.60
CA ASP A 71 15.42 -14.47 -3.87
C ASP A 71 14.22 -14.83 -4.75
N VAL A 72 14.29 -14.58 -6.07
CA VAL A 72 13.15 -14.76 -6.98
C VAL A 72 13.61 -15.25 -8.36
N ASP A 73 12.94 -16.27 -8.87
CA ASP A 73 13.11 -16.78 -10.24
C ASP A 73 12.46 -15.87 -11.29
N GLU A 74 13.09 -15.74 -12.46
CA GLU A 74 12.58 -14.94 -13.59
C GLU A 74 11.15 -15.33 -14.04
N ARG A 75 10.77 -16.60 -13.86
CA ARG A 75 9.43 -17.09 -14.19
C ARG A 75 8.37 -16.53 -13.25
N SER A 76 8.68 -16.41 -11.96
CA SER A 76 7.80 -15.83 -10.94
C SER A 76 7.55 -14.35 -11.23
N VAL A 77 8.58 -13.65 -11.67
CA VAL A 77 8.51 -12.24 -12.10
C VAL A 77 7.54 -12.04 -13.26
N LEU A 78 7.67 -12.85 -14.31
CA LEU A 78 6.81 -12.76 -15.50
C LEU A 78 5.34 -12.98 -15.13
N LEU A 79 5.07 -13.96 -14.26
CA LEU A 79 3.72 -14.25 -13.76
C LEU A 79 3.17 -13.07 -12.95
N MET A 80 3.98 -12.47 -12.09
CA MET A 80 3.59 -11.31 -11.29
C MET A 80 3.22 -10.11 -12.17
N LYS A 81 3.98 -9.83 -13.23
CA LYS A 81 3.68 -8.76 -14.19
C LYS A 81 2.34 -8.99 -14.90
N ARG A 82 2.10 -10.22 -15.37
CA ARG A 82 0.83 -10.57 -16.05
C ARG A 82 -0.36 -10.50 -15.10
N TYR A 83 -0.20 -11.03 -13.88
CA TYR A 83 -1.22 -10.94 -12.85
C TYR A 83 -1.56 -9.48 -12.55
N LEU A 84 -0.56 -8.62 -12.35
CA LEU A 84 -0.79 -7.21 -12.06
C LEU A 84 -1.52 -6.50 -13.18
N MET A 85 -1.13 -6.74 -14.44
CA MET A 85 -1.86 -6.19 -15.59
C MET A 85 -3.32 -6.66 -15.60
N GLY A 86 -3.57 -7.95 -15.39
CA GLY A 86 -4.93 -8.49 -15.34
C GLY A 86 -5.77 -7.84 -14.24
N VAL A 87 -5.25 -7.77 -13.02
CA VAL A 87 -5.92 -7.13 -11.88
C VAL A 87 -6.17 -5.66 -12.15
N LEU A 88 -5.20 -4.93 -12.71
CA LEU A 88 -5.33 -3.50 -13.01
C LEU A 88 -6.47 -3.24 -14.00
N TYR A 89 -6.57 -4.03 -15.07
CA TYR A 89 -7.68 -3.92 -16.01
C TYR A 89 -9.02 -4.26 -15.35
N VAL A 90 -9.10 -5.35 -14.58
CA VAL A 90 -10.33 -5.74 -13.89
C VAL A 90 -10.79 -4.66 -12.91
N VAL A 91 -9.87 -4.05 -12.15
CA VAL A 91 -10.19 -3.01 -11.18
C VAL A 91 -10.62 -1.72 -11.85
N LEU A 92 -9.94 -1.27 -12.92
CA LEU A 92 -10.31 -0.04 -13.62
C LEU A 92 -11.61 -0.17 -14.42
N VAL A 93 -11.79 -1.28 -15.12
CA VAL A 93 -13.02 -1.54 -15.87
C VAL A 93 -14.17 -1.83 -14.92
N GLY A 94 -13.93 -2.61 -13.87
CA GLY A 94 -14.91 -2.91 -12.84
C GLY A 94 -15.37 -1.66 -12.08
N SER A 95 -14.44 -0.77 -11.71
CA SER A 95 -14.79 0.50 -11.05
C SER A 95 -15.63 1.40 -11.95
N GLY A 96 -15.27 1.51 -13.23
CA GLY A 96 -16.08 2.23 -14.23
C GLY A 96 -17.47 1.60 -14.42
N ALA A 97 -17.56 0.28 -14.50
CA ALA A 97 -18.82 -0.44 -14.64
C ALA A 97 -19.74 -0.21 -13.44
N VAL A 98 -19.21 -0.23 -12.21
CA VAL A 98 -19.97 0.07 -10.99
C VAL A 98 -20.54 1.49 -11.02
N LEU A 99 -19.77 2.48 -11.47
CA LEU A 99 -20.26 3.86 -11.62
C LEU A 99 -21.39 3.97 -12.65
N LEU A 100 -21.29 3.25 -13.78
CA LEU A 100 -22.35 3.21 -14.78
C LEU A 100 -23.63 2.55 -14.25
N ILE A 101 -23.49 1.47 -13.49
CA ILE A 101 -24.63 0.80 -12.83
C ILE A 101 -25.30 1.75 -11.84
N LEU A 102 -24.53 2.40 -10.96
CA LEU A 102 -25.05 3.38 -10.00
C LEU A 102 -25.80 4.52 -10.69
N TYR A 103 -25.24 5.04 -11.79
CA TYR A 103 -25.90 6.07 -12.59
C TYR A 103 -27.22 5.57 -13.20
N SER A 104 -27.25 4.33 -13.72
CA SER A 104 -28.46 3.73 -14.28
C SER A 104 -29.54 3.46 -13.23
N MET A 105 -29.16 3.26 -11.96
CA MET A 105 -30.07 3.11 -10.82
C MET A 105 -30.62 4.46 -10.30
N GLY A 106 -30.28 5.57 -10.96
CA GLY A 106 -30.72 6.92 -10.56
C GLY A 106 -29.91 7.54 -9.42
N VAL A 107 -28.77 6.95 -9.04
CA VAL A 107 -27.86 7.54 -8.06
C VAL A 107 -27.01 8.58 -8.77
N HIS A 108 -27.44 9.83 -8.70
CA HIS A 108 -26.76 10.96 -9.35
C HIS A 108 -25.80 11.72 -8.40
N PHE A 109 -25.96 11.52 -7.10
CA PHE A 109 -25.14 12.18 -6.09
C PHE A 109 -24.42 11.12 -5.27
N ILE A 110 -23.10 11.16 -5.33
CA ILE A 110 -22.22 10.36 -4.48
C ILE A 110 -21.49 11.35 -3.58
N GLU A 111 -21.38 11.02 -2.31
CA GLU A 111 -20.58 11.82 -1.38
C GLU A 111 -19.13 11.85 -1.86
N THR A 112 -18.64 13.05 -2.14
CA THR A 112 -17.29 13.25 -2.71
C THR A 112 -16.21 12.72 -1.79
N GLY A 113 -16.42 12.77 -0.46
CA GLY A 113 -15.52 12.18 0.52
C GLY A 113 -15.31 10.68 0.32
N LEU A 114 -16.39 9.94 0.09
CA LEU A 114 -16.35 8.48 -0.10
C LEU A 114 -15.68 8.11 -1.43
N LEU A 115 -15.95 8.89 -2.47
CA LEU A 115 -15.33 8.72 -3.79
C LEU A 115 -13.82 9.02 -3.76
N ILE A 116 -13.39 10.03 -3.00
CA ILE A 116 -11.98 10.36 -2.79
C ILE A 116 -11.26 9.22 -2.06
N ILE A 117 -11.83 8.70 -0.97
CA ILE A 117 -11.25 7.58 -0.22
C ILE A 117 -11.07 6.36 -1.12
N TYR A 118 -12.11 6.03 -1.90
CA TYR A 118 -12.09 4.93 -2.86
C TYR A 118 -10.97 5.11 -3.89
N MET A 119 -10.94 6.26 -4.57
CA MET A 119 -9.94 6.53 -5.61
C MET A 119 -8.51 6.58 -5.05
N MET A 120 -8.32 7.13 -3.85
CA MET A 120 -7.01 7.19 -3.20
C MET A 120 -6.48 5.79 -2.85
N GLY A 121 -7.34 4.92 -2.30
CA GLY A 121 -6.97 3.52 -2.03
C GLY A 121 -6.64 2.76 -3.31
N LEU A 122 -7.44 2.96 -4.36
CA LEU A 122 -7.25 2.32 -5.66
C LEU A 122 -5.95 2.77 -6.33
N TYR A 123 -5.64 4.07 -6.32
CA TYR A 123 -4.37 4.59 -6.83
C TYR A 123 -3.17 4.15 -6.00
N MET A 124 -3.28 4.04 -4.67
CA MET A 124 -2.20 3.48 -3.84
C MET A 124 -1.93 2.02 -4.20
N LEU A 125 -2.96 1.19 -4.36
CA LEU A 125 -2.82 -0.22 -4.74
C LEU A 125 -2.18 -0.37 -6.12
N ILE A 126 -2.65 0.39 -7.11
CA ILE A 126 -2.08 0.39 -8.46
C ILE A 126 -0.64 0.89 -8.43
N GLY A 127 -0.36 1.99 -7.72
CA GLY A 127 0.96 2.59 -7.62
C GLY A 127 1.97 1.63 -6.99
N LEU A 128 1.62 1.01 -5.86
CA LEU A 128 2.45 -0.01 -5.22
C LEU A 128 2.67 -1.21 -6.14
N GLY A 129 1.61 -1.71 -6.76
CA GLY A 129 1.67 -2.81 -7.72
C GLY A 129 2.60 -2.54 -8.90
N ALA A 130 2.52 -1.34 -9.47
CA ALA A 130 3.34 -0.90 -10.60
C ALA A 130 4.82 -0.71 -10.19
N ILE A 131 5.07 -0.16 -9.00
CA ILE A 131 6.43 -0.03 -8.45
C ILE A 131 7.04 -1.41 -8.26
N ILE A 132 6.31 -2.35 -7.67
CA ILE A 132 6.79 -3.72 -7.43
C ILE A 132 7.07 -4.43 -8.77
N THR A 133 6.17 -4.36 -9.74
CA THR A 133 6.35 -5.08 -11.03
C THR A 133 7.41 -4.48 -11.94
N LYS A 134 7.66 -3.17 -11.87
CA LYS A 134 8.77 -2.52 -12.62
C LYS A 134 10.15 -2.98 -12.13
N GLN A 135 10.21 -3.51 -10.92
CA GLN A 135 11.45 -3.78 -10.18
C GLN A 135 11.99 -5.20 -10.31
N PHE A 136 11.16 -6.09 -10.84
CA PHE A 136 11.51 -7.43 -11.27
C PHE A 136 11.56 -7.46 -12.80
#